data_AF-A0A5P2HAF0-F1
#
_entry.id   AF-A0A5P2HAF0-F1
#
_cell.length_a   1.000
_cell.length_b   1.000
_cell.length_c   1.000
_cell.angle_alpha   90.00
_cell.angle_beta   90.00
_cell.angle_gamma   90.00
#
_symmetry.space_group_name_H-M   'P 1'
#
loop_
_entity.id
_entity.type
_entity.pdbx_description
1 polymer ?
#
loop_
_entity_poly.entity_id
_entity_poly.type
_entity_poly.pdbx_seq_one_letter_code
_entity_poly.pdbx_strand_id
1 'polypeptide(L)'
;MNAHPLCTMVYFGNASAPPGPHRPGFTSPDAMQHPPFALARTSLLGTTIRHGDAPGCCTPHPVPTPAPATSAVRNVRHRTTLAELDATFHCSIIGTCLSTGELRKLVRRLIAMDATASDMEVHHEAVSLATRGGVGAKTLHKALDQRHALAIRQFASATDPDAVRAMWDTAQATGDIAGAYWATMTHPEGSVAVRQKAFGDVHMLSHLVGASNRADIRRLVALEAENETLKDTLARQQLRMQELGSEHAVAMQEASALIATLRGREQAPGEAVPADVTARQQLISAQVERIATAEARQALAAEAARTLRDDVAQLRAQLAASRAETQALEALVTRQQQEGREDDRASTLPALDNRSVLYIGGRPGTVTTIRTLVERAGGRFQDHDGGLEDRKGLLPAMVASADIVVFPVDCIDHDSVGMLKRICQKQGIDYHPVRSASVASFVELLARLP
;
A
#
# COMPACT_ATOMS: atom_id res chain seq x y z
N MET A 1 58.56 -26.64 35.56
CA MET A 1 58.28 -25.20 35.74
C MET A 1 56.76 -25.04 35.82
N ASN A 2 56.32 -24.65 37.03
CA ASN A 2 55.09 -23.99 37.48
C ASN A 2 53.97 -23.70 36.46
N ALA A 3 52.69 -23.60 36.81
CA ALA A 3 51.85 -23.96 37.94
C ALA A 3 50.41 -23.60 37.49
N HIS A 4 49.43 -24.37 37.95
CA HIS A 4 47.99 -24.07 38.03
C HIS A 4 47.67 -22.70 38.72
N PRO A 5 46.41 -22.32 39.01
CA PRO A 5 45.18 -22.18 38.21
C PRO A 5 44.32 -20.95 38.66
N LEU A 6 43.04 -20.88 38.24
CA LEU A 6 41.83 -20.37 38.93
C LEU A 6 41.85 -19.01 39.69
N CYS A 7 40.82 -18.18 39.47
CA CYS A 7 40.16 -17.54 40.61
C CYS A 7 38.66 -17.27 40.34
N THR A 8 37.85 -18.06 41.05
CA THR A 8 36.46 -17.82 41.40
C THR A 8 36.43 -16.86 42.60
N MET A 9 35.50 -15.90 42.66
CA MET A 9 34.92 -15.51 43.94
C MET A 9 33.44 -15.13 43.80
N VAL A 10 32.67 -15.76 44.68
CA VAL A 10 31.23 -15.63 44.95
C VAL A 10 31.08 -14.88 46.28
N TYR A 11 29.86 -14.36 46.52
CA TYR A 11 29.24 -13.92 47.79
C TYR A 11 29.32 -12.43 48.12
N PHE A 12 28.33 -11.76 48.72
CA PHE A 12 26.96 -12.02 49.24
C PHE A 12 26.33 -10.59 49.25
N GLY A 13 25.07 -10.33 48.90
CA GLY A 13 23.94 -10.47 49.83
C GLY A 13 23.01 -9.24 49.80
N ASN A 14 21.74 -9.52 50.11
CA ASN A 14 20.64 -8.66 50.57
C ASN A 14 19.81 -7.78 49.60
N ALA A 15 18.68 -8.40 49.22
CA ALA A 15 17.33 -7.88 49.17
C ALA A 15 17.02 -6.52 49.85
N SER A 16 16.27 -5.67 49.15
CA SER A 16 15.03 -5.03 49.65
C SER A 16 14.25 -4.37 48.50
N ALA A 17 12.94 -4.38 48.65
CA ALA A 17 11.89 -4.15 47.66
C ALA A 17 11.61 -2.64 47.36
N PRO A 18 10.67 -2.29 46.44
CA PRO A 18 10.64 -1.07 45.63
C PRO A 18 9.80 0.08 46.21
N PRO A 19 9.72 1.22 45.51
CA PRO A 19 8.52 2.04 45.48
C PRO A 19 7.98 2.24 44.05
N GLY A 20 6.68 1.97 43.84
CA GLY A 20 5.89 2.59 42.76
C GLY A 20 5.25 3.90 43.24
N PRO A 21 4.14 4.38 42.66
CA PRO A 21 3.83 4.56 41.24
C PRO A 21 3.66 6.07 40.92
N HIS A 22 4.15 6.56 39.77
CA HIS A 22 3.84 7.92 39.31
C HIS A 22 2.77 7.91 38.22
N ARG A 23 1.67 8.63 38.50
CA ARG A 23 0.58 8.94 37.56
C ARG A 23 1.07 9.81 36.39
N PRO A 24 0.53 9.64 35.16
CA PRO A 24 0.85 10.52 34.04
C PRO A 24 0.01 11.81 34.11
N GLY A 25 0.70 12.96 34.04
CA GLY A 25 0.10 14.27 33.88
C GLY A 25 -0.19 14.57 32.41
N PHE A 26 -1.37 15.10 32.16
CA PHE A 26 -1.78 15.76 30.92
C PHE A 26 -0.88 16.98 30.64
N THR A 27 -0.18 17.01 29.51
CA THR A 27 0.15 18.25 28.77
C THR A 27 0.30 17.96 27.27
N SER A 28 -0.42 18.74 26.47
CA SER A 28 -0.16 19.03 25.05
C SER A 28 -0.64 20.47 24.82
N PRO A 29 -0.22 21.20 23.77
CA PRO A 29 0.54 20.76 22.60
C PRO A 29 1.74 21.67 22.25
N ASP A 30 2.37 21.37 21.10
CA ASP A 30 3.15 22.30 20.26
C ASP A 30 4.67 22.41 20.51
N ALA A 31 5.44 21.65 19.71
CA ALA A 31 6.82 21.98 19.29
C ALA A 31 7.26 21.06 18.14
N MET A 32 6.89 21.40 16.91
CA MET A 32 7.56 20.86 15.73
C MET A 32 8.99 21.41 15.66
N GLN A 33 9.99 20.54 15.86
CA GLN A 33 11.39 20.83 15.57
C GLN A 33 11.65 20.68 14.07
N HIS A 34 11.90 21.79 13.40
CA HIS A 34 12.41 21.85 12.02
C HIS A 34 13.93 21.55 11.98
N PRO A 35 14.44 20.80 10.99
CA PRO A 35 15.87 20.64 10.77
C PRO A 35 16.49 21.86 10.04
N PRO A 36 17.81 22.11 10.18
CA PRO A 36 18.42 23.37 9.79
C PRO A 36 19.03 23.30 8.37
N PHE A 37 18.45 24.03 7.41
CA PHE A 37 19.19 24.43 6.21
C PHE A 37 18.82 25.85 5.81
N ALA A 38 19.81 26.75 5.89
CA ALA A 38 19.71 28.15 5.52
C ALA A 38 19.77 28.29 3.99
N LEU A 39 18.75 28.95 3.44
CA LEU A 39 18.69 29.38 2.04
C LEU A 39 19.63 30.59 1.85
N ALA A 40 20.75 30.38 1.15
CA ALA A 40 21.61 31.47 0.72
C ALA A 40 21.02 32.15 -0.52
N ARG A 41 20.55 33.39 -0.33
CA ARG A 41 20.19 34.33 -1.39
C ARG A 41 21.45 34.84 -2.09
N THR A 42 21.39 34.88 -3.41
CA THR A 42 22.26 35.63 -4.32
C THR A 42 22.35 37.10 -3.93
N SER A 43 23.57 37.62 -3.80
CA SER A 43 23.86 39.06 -3.83
C SER A 43 25.00 39.34 -4.80
N LEU A 44 24.70 40.24 -5.73
CA LEU A 44 25.61 40.93 -6.65
C LEU A 44 26.66 41.74 -5.88
N LEU A 45 27.91 41.69 -6.34
CA LEU A 45 29.01 42.68 -6.29
C LEU A 45 30.20 41.97 -6.98
N GLY A 46 30.85 42.44 -8.05
CA GLY A 46 31.16 43.81 -8.40
C GLY A 46 32.55 44.20 -7.88
N THR A 47 33.63 43.54 -8.33
CA THR A 47 35.00 44.05 -8.10
C THR A 47 35.98 43.69 -9.22
N THR A 48 36.49 44.76 -9.82
CA THR A 48 37.60 44.89 -10.78
C THR A 48 38.92 44.30 -10.29
N ILE A 49 39.67 43.63 -11.18
CA ILE A 49 41.11 43.40 -11.02
C ILE A 49 41.88 44.04 -12.18
N ARG A 50 42.92 44.78 -11.80
CA ARG A 50 43.75 45.72 -12.58
C ARG A 50 44.76 45.04 -13.50
N HIS A 51 45.09 45.74 -14.57
CA HIS A 51 46.24 45.55 -15.46
C HIS A 51 47.60 45.70 -14.77
N GLY A 52 48.58 44.93 -15.24
CA GLY A 52 50.01 45.17 -15.08
C GLY A 52 50.78 44.68 -16.32
N ASP A 53 51.45 45.62 -17.00
CA ASP A 53 52.47 45.51 -18.08
C ASP A 53 53.69 44.66 -17.66
N ALA A 54 54.57 44.03 -18.46
CA ALA A 54 54.86 43.72 -19.89
C ALA A 54 56.10 42.75 -19.85
N PRO A 55 56.87 42.39 -20.92
CA PRO A 55 56.73 42.55 -22.38
C PRO A 55 57.01 41.28 -23.23
N GLY A 56 56.56 41.31 -24.50
CA GLY A 56 57.33 40.86 -25.67
C GLY A 56 57.39 39.36 -26.04
N CYS A 57 56.61 38.96 -27.06
CA CYS A 57 57.15 38.44 -28.34
C CYS A 57 55.98 38.13 -29.30
N CYS A 58 55.68 39.06 -30.21
CA CYS A 58 54.76 38.84 -31.32
C CYS A 58 55.56 38.57 -32.61
N THR A 59 55.32 37.44 -33.26
CA THR A 59 55.30 37.36 -34.73
C THR A 59 54.08 36.55 -35.16
N PRO A 60 53.23 37.06 -36.09
CA PRO A 60 52.03 36.36 -36.52
C PRO A 60 52.31 35.45 -37.74
N HIS A 61 51.98 34.16 -37.63
CA HIS A 61 51.83 33.30 -38.79
C HIS A 61 50.41 33.48 -39.40
N PRO A 62 50.26 33.58 -40.73
CA PRO A 62 48.95 33.70 -41.35
C PRO A 62 48.19 32.37 -41.25
N VAL A 63 47.10 32.36 -40.49
CA VAL A 63 46.12 31.26 -40.49
C VAL A 63 45.28 31.40 -41.76
N PRO A 64 45.22 30.38 -42.64
CA PRO A 64 44.35 30.43 -43.81
C PRO A 64 42.89 30.39 -43.37
N THR A 65 42.12 31.36 -43.84
CA THR A 65 40.67 31.45 -43.65
C THR A 65 40.01 30.26 -44.37
N PRO A 66 39.22 29.39 -43.70
CA PRO A 66 38.44 28.40 -44.42
C PRO A 66 37.27 29.09 -45.10
N ALA A 67 37.19 28.94 -46.42
CA ALA A 67 36.05 29.34 -47.23
C ALA A 67 34.76 28.65 -46.73
N PRO A 68 33.58 29.28 -46.85
CA PRO A 68 32.33 28.70 -46.38
C PRO A 68 31.94 27.57 -47.33
N ALA A 69 32.24 26.32 -46.93
CA ALA A 69 31.61 25.16 -47.53
C ALA A 69 30.14 25.14 -47.10
N THR A 70 29.29 25.73 -47.92
CA THR A 70 27.84 25.53 -47.90
C THR A 70 27.55 24.15 -48.49
N SER A 71 27.94 23.10 -47.77
CA SER A 71 27.28 21.80 -47.87
C SER A 71 26.33 21.71 -46.69
N ALA A 72 25.05 22.02 -46.94
CA ALA A 72 23.98 21.65 -46.03
C ALA A 72 23.91 20.12 -45.99
N VAL A 73 24.79 19.50 -45.19
CA VAL A 73 24.63 18.13 -44.74
C VAL A 73 23.30 18.11 -44.02
N ARG A 74 22.30 17.44 -44.60
CA ARG A 74 21.10 17.06 -43.86
C ARG A 74 21.59 16.24 -42.66
N ASN A 75 21.70 16.87 -41.49
CA ASN A 75 21.99 16.18 -40.24
C ASN A 75 20.86 15.18 -40.02
N VAL A 76 21.15 13.90 -40.28
CA VAL A 76 20.26 12.84 -39.89
C VAL A 76 20.23 12.87 -38.37
N ARG A 77 19.08 13.27 -37.82
CA ARG A 77 18.83 13.36 -36.37
C ARG A 77 18.83 11.95 -35.79
N HIS A 78 20.01 11.42 -35.48
CA HIS A 78 20.16 10.11 -34.88
C HIS A 78 19.94 10.17 -33.37
N ARG A 79 19.26 9.15 -32.83
CA ARG A 79 19.13 8.97 -31.39
C ARG A 79 20.49 8.70 -30.76
N THR A 80 20.78 9.35 -29.64
CA THR A 80 22.00 9.10 -28.87
C THR A 80 21.97 7.67 -28.32
N THR A 81 23.07 6.95 -28.44
CA THR A 81 23.17 5.57 -27.95
C THR A 81 23.44 5.54 -26.44
N LEU A 82 23.20 4.38 -25.80
CA LEU A 82 23.45 4.24 -24.36
C LEU A 82 24.91 4.54 -24.01
N ALA A 83 25.86 4.10 -24.84
CA ALA A 83 27.29 4.28 -24.59
C ALA A 83 27.79 5.72 -24.85
N GLU A 84 27.01 6.53 -25.57
CA GLU A 84 27.31 7.95 -25.83
C GLU A 84 26.80 8.88 -24.71
N LEU A 85 25.95 8.38 -23.82
CA LEU A 85 25.47 9.13 -22.68
C LEU A 85 26.56 9.22 -21.61
N ASP A 86 26.52 10.30 -20.84
CA ASP A 86 27.41 10.48 -19.69
C ASP A 86 27.21 9.32 -18.69
N ALA A 87 28.31 8.76 -18.18
CA ALA A 87 28.30 7.62 -17.28
C ALA A 87 27.50 7.86 -15.99
N THR A 88 27.35 9.12 -15.57
CA THR A 88 26.52 9.51 -14.42
C THR A 88 25.04 9.12 -14.60
N PHE A 89 24.56 9.02 -15.83
CA PHE A 89 23.17 8.66 -16.12
C PHE A 89 22.91 7.14 -16.14
N HIS A 90 23.95 6.31 -16.32
CA HIS A 90 23.78 4.88 -16.53
C HIS A 90 23.09 4.16 -15.37
N CYS A 91 23.48 4.49 -14.13
CA CYS A 91 22.85 3.93 -12.93
C CYS A 91 21.35 4.27 -12.89
N SER A 92 20.99 5.53 -13.13
CA SER A 92 19.59 5.98 -13.14
C SER A 92 18.80 5.33 -14.28
N ILE A 93 19.33 5.29 -15.50
CA ILE A 93 18.66 4.67 -16.65
C ILE A 93 18.44 3.18 -16.40
N ILE A 94 19.47 2.46 -15.97
CA ILE A 94 19.36 1.01 -15.75
C ILE A 94 18.41 0.71 -14.60
N GLY A 95 18.50 1.46 -13.49
CA GLY A 95 17.68 1.26 -12.31
C GLY A 95 16.21 1.63 -12.50
N THR A 96 15.92 2.57 -13.40
CA THR A 96 14.55 3.04 -13.67
C THR A 96 13.90 2.27 -14.81
N CYS A 97 14.66 1.98 -15.87
CA CYS A 97 14.10 1.51 -17.12
C CYS A 97 14.07 -0.02 -17.26
N LEU A 98 14.76 -0.78 -16.41
CA LEU A 98 14.79 -2.25 -16.42
C LEU A 98 14.38 -2.80 -15.05
N SER A 99 13.56 -3.85 -15.04
CA SER A 99 13.31 -4.58 -13.79
C SER A 99 14.54 -5.39 -13.38
N THR A 100 14.67 -5.69 -12.08
CA THR A 100 15.75 -6.53 -11.55
C THR A 100 15.82 -7.90 -12.24
N GLY A 101 14.67 -8.51 -12.51
CA GLY A 101 14.58 -9.80 -13.21
C GLY A 101 15.06 -9.76 -14.65
N GLU A 102 14.78 -8.68 -15.38
CA GLU A 102 15.24 -8.50 -16.76
C GLU A 102 16.73 -8.18 -16.82
N LEU A 103 17.18 -7.28 -15.96
CA LEU A 103 18.58 -6.90 -15.87
C LEU A 103 19.46 -8.13 -15.60
N ARG A 104 19.03 -8.97 -14.66
CA ARG A 104 19.68 -10.24 -14.33
C ARG A 104 19.75 -11.20 -15.51
N LYS A 105 18.66 -11.34 -16.28
CA LYS A 105 18.65 -12.17 -17.50
C LYS A 105 19.60 -11.64 -18.57
N LEU A 106 19.68 -10.31 -18.74
CA LEU A 106 20.55 -9.69 -19.73
C LEU A 106 22.03 -9.83 -19.35
N VAL A 107 22.39 -9.52 -18.10
CA VAL A 107 23.77 -9.56 -17.65
C VAL A 107 24.34 -10.99 -17.68
N ARG A 108 23.58 -12.01 -17.23
CA ARG A 108 24.01 -13.42 -17.29
C ARG A 108 24.29 -13.94 -18.70
N ARG A 109 23.71 -13.32 -19.74
CA ARG A 109 24.00 -13.68 -21.14
C ARG A 109 25.29 -13.06 -21.65
N LEU A 110 25.74 -11.96 -21.03
CA LEU A 110 26.87 -11.17 -21.47
C LEU A 110 28.15 -11.52 -20.70
N ILE A 111 28.01 -11.89 -19.43
CA ILE A 111 29.11 -12.24 -18.54
C ILE A 111 28.74 -13.46 -17.68
N ALA A 112 29.74 -14.28 -17.37
CA ALA A 112 29.59 -15.35 -16.40
C ALA A 112 29.44 -14.74 -15.01
N MET A 113 28.23 -14.82 -14.45
CA MET A 113 27.92 -14.38 -13.09
C MET A 113 27.38 -15.53 -12.26
N ASP A 114 27.70 -15.51 -10.97
CA ASP A 114 27.09 -16.41 -9.99
C ASP A 114 25.56 -16.23 -9.97
N ALA A 115 24.85 -17.35 -9.86
CA ALA A 115 23.41 -17.37 -9.68
C ALA A 115 22.97 -16.68 -8.37
N THR A 116 23.82 -16.67 -7.35
CA THR A 116 23.56 -16.06 -6.03
C THR A 116 23.87 -14.58 -5.93
N ALA A 117 24.44 -13.97 -6.99
CA ALA A 117 24.79 -12.56 -7.02
C ALA A 117 23.59 -11.68 -6.65
N SER A 118 23.81 -10.70 -5.78
CA SER A 118 22.82 -9.73 -5.33
C SER A 118 22.34 -8.83 -6.48
N ASP A 119 21.17 -8.22 -6.32
CA ASP A 119 20.63 -7.29 -7.32
C ASP A 119 21.55 -6.07 -7.51
N MET A 120 22.26 -5.65 -6.47
CA MET A 120 23.23 -4.54 -6.53
C MET A 120 24.46 -4.92 -7.38
N GLU A 121 25.00 -6.13 -7.22
CA GLU A 121 26.14 -6.59 -8.04
C GLU A 121 25.75 -6.70 -9.51
N VAL A 122 24.57 -7.26 -9.80
CA VAL A 122 24.02 -7.31 -11.17
C VAL A 122 23.85 -5.91 -11.75
N HIS A 123 23.39 -4.95 -10.94
CA HIS A 123 23.22 -3.57 -11.37
C HIS A 123 24.58 -2.89 -11.69
N HIS A 124 25.56 -3.01 -10.80
CA HIS A 124 26.91 -2.47 -11.03
C HIS A 124 27.58 -3.06 -12.27
N GLU A 125 27.44 -4.36 -12.51
CA GLU A 125 27.96 -4.98 -13.73
C GLU A 125 27.27 -4.45 -14.98
N ALA A 126 25.95 -4.27 -14.96
CA ALA A 126 25.23 -3.67 -16.08
C ALA A 126 25.67 -2.23 -16.35
N VAL A 127 25.85 -1.41 -15.31
CA VAL A 127 26.36 -0.03 -15.43
C VAL A 127 27.77 -0.04 -16.02
N SER A 128 28.63 -0.95 -15.55
CA SER A 128 29.98 -1.13 -16.06
C SER A 128 29.99 -1.54 -17.54
N LEU A 129 29.08 -2.43 -17.96
CA LEU A 129 28.92 -2.82 -19.37
C LEU A 129 28.41 -1.68 -20.24
N ALA A 130 27.50 -0.83 -19.73
CA ALA A 130 27.04 0.37 -20.42
C ALA A 130 28.18 1.38 -20.63
N THR A 131 28.96 1.65 -19.59
CA THR A 131 30.10 2.58 -19.63
C THR A 131 31.24 2.09 -20.51
N ARG A 132 31.57 0.79 -20.48
CA ARG A 132 32.63 0.20 -21.33
C ARG A 132 32.26 0.19 -22.83
N GLY A 133 30.98 0.33 -23.16
CA GLY A 133 30.52 0.25 -24.54
C GLY A 133 30.52 -1.19 -25.09
N GLY A 134 30.73 -1.32 -26.41
CA GLY A 134 30.85 -2.62 -27.07
C GLY A 134 29.57 -3.44 -27.10
N VAL A 135 29.70 -4.78 -27.06
CA VAL A 135 28.57 -5.72 -27.19
C VAL A 135 27.62 -5.62 -26.00
N GLY A 136 28.14 -5.37 -24.80
CA GLY A 136 27.35 -5.21 -23.58
C GLY A 136 26.40 -4.01 -23.66
N ALA A 137 26.94 -2.82 -23.92
CA ALA A 137 26.14 -1.61 -24.09
C ALA A 137 25.14 -1.71 -25.26
N LYS A 138 25.53 -2.31 -26.39
CA LYS A 138 24.62 -2.54 -27.54
C LYS A 138 23.46 -3.46 -27.19
N THR A 139 23.72 -4.51 -26.40
CA THR A 139 22.69 -5.46 -25.96
C THR A 139 21.72 -4.81 -24.98
N LEU A 140 22.23 -4.04 -24.02
CA LEU A 140 21.41 -3.27 -23.08
C LEU A 140 20.57 -2.21 -23.81
N HIS A 141 21.19 -1.46 -24.73
CA HIS A 141 20.50 -0.47 -25.55
C HIS A 141 19.36 -1.09 -26.37
N LYS A 142 19.62 -2.23 -27.04
CA LYS A 142 18.58 -2.95 -27.79
C LYS A 142 17.43 -3.41 -26.90
N ALA A 143 17.73 -3.89 -25.69
CA ALA A 143 16.69 -4.32 -24.75
C ALA A 143 15.84 -3.13 -24.26
N LEU A 144 16.47 -1.99 -23.96
CA LEU A 144 15.77 -0.76 -23.59
C LEU A 144 14.89 -0.23 -24.74
N ASP A 145 15.39 -0.24 -25.96
CA ASP A 145 14.63 0.16 -27.15
C ASP A 145 13.41 -0.74 -27.40
N GLN A 146 13.57 -2.05 -27.26
CA GLN A 146 12.47 -3.00 -27.42
C GLN A 146 11.41 -2.81 -26.34
N ARG A 147 11.82 -2.64 -25.08
CA ARG A 147 10.92 -2.46 -23.94
C ARG A 147 10.12 -1.18 -24.04
N HIS A 148 10.77 -0.10 -24.47
CA HIS A 148 10.20 1.25 -24.46
C HIS A 148 9.84 1.77 -25.86
N ALA A 149 9.61 0.85 -26.82
CA ALA A 149 9.33 1.18 -28.21
C ALA A 149 8.08 2.06 -28.40
N LEU A 150 7.09 1.96 -27.51
CA LEU A 150 5.91 2.84 -27.54
C LEU A 150 6.28 4.29 -27.19
N ALA A 151 6.97 4.50 -26.07
CA ALA A 151 7.41 5.83 -25.65
C ALA A 151 8.37 6.46 -26.67
N ILE A 152 9.29 5.67 -27.24
CA ILE A 152 10.18 6.15 -28.32
C ILE A 152 9.37 6.64 -29.52
N ARG A 153 8.34 5.89 -29.95
CA ARG A 153 7.47 6.29 -31.06
C ARG A 153 6.66 7.55 -30.75
N GLN A 154 6.19 7.71 -29.53
CA GLN A 154 5.47 8.90 -29.10
C GLN A 154 6.40 10.12 -29.13
N PHE A 155 7.59 10.03 -28.51
CA PHE A 155 8.54 11.14 -28.44
C PHE A 155 9.11 11.52 -29.81
N ALA A 156 9.07 10.64 -30.81
CA ALA A 156 9.56 10.93 -32.15
C ALA A 156 8.86 12.12 -32.85
N SER A 157 7.66 12.54 -32.39
CA SER A 157 6.99 13.74 -32.90
C SER A 157 7.59 15.04 -32.38
N ALA A 158 8.42 15.01 -31.34
CA ALA A 158 9.06 16.21 -30.78
C ALA A 158 10.17 16.72 -31.72
N THR A 159 10.05 17.96 -32.17
CA THR A 159 10.94 18.53 -33.18
C THR A 159 12.04 19.42 -32.64
N ASP A 160 11.99 19.74 -31.33
CA ASP A 160 12.93 20.61 -30.64
C ASP A 160 13.06 20.22 -29.14
N PRO A 161 14.04 20.75 -28.41
CA PRO A 161 14.26 20.40 -27.01
C PRO A 161 13.11 20.79 -26.06
N ASP A 162 12.35 21.84 -26.37
CA ASP A 162 11.24 22.29 -25.53
C ASP A 162 10.05 21.33 -25.64
N ALA A 163 9.79 20.79 -26.83
CA ALA A 163 8.80 19.75 -27.06
C ALA A 163 9.16 18.46 -26.29
N VAL A 164 10.44 18.04 -26.32
CA VAL A 164 10.89 16.88 -25.53
C VAL A 164 10.69 17.12 -24.03
N ARG A 165 11.02 18.32 -23.54
CA ARG A 165 10.80 18.71 -22.13
C ARG A 165 9.33 18.65 -21.76
N ALA A 166 8.43 19.19 -22.58
CA ALA A 166 7.00 19.18 -22.33
C ALA A 166 6.42 17.76 -22.27
N MET A 167 6.89 16.87 -23.15
CA MET A 167 6.50 15.45 -23.12
C MET A 167 7.03 14.74 -21.86
N TRP A 168 8.25 15.05 -21.42
CA TRP A 168 8.78 14.56 -20.15
C TRP A 168 7.95 15.03 -18.95
N ASP A 169 7.64 16.33 -18.88
CA ASP A 169 6.84 16.90 -17.78
C ASP A 169 5.44 16.28 -17.71
N THR A 170 4.83 16.02 -18.87
CA THR A 170 3.55 15.31 -18.95
C THR A 170 3.67 13.88 -18.42
N ALA A 171 4.69 13.14 -18.85
CA ALA A 171 4.91 11.77 -18.40
C ALA A 171 5.21 11.69 -16.89
N GLN A 172 5.93 12.68 -16.35
CA GLN A 172 6.14 12.82 -14.91
C GLN A 172 4.82 12.99 -14.17
N ALA A 173 3.95 13.87 -14.65
CA ALA A 173 2.64 14.12 -14.04
C ALA A 173 1.70 12.90 -14.10
N THR A 174 1.78 12.09 -15.16
CA THR A 174 0.95 10.88 -15.31
C THR A 174 1.58 9.61 -14.73
N GLY A 175 2.85 9.67 -14.28
CA GLY A 175 3.57 8.54 -13.70
C GLY A 175 4.16 7.55 -14.70
N ASP A 176 4.17 7.86 -16.01
CA ASP A 176 4.78 7.01 -17.04
C ASP A 176 6.29 7.29 -17.16
N ILE A 177 7.03 6.97 -16.10
CA ILE A 177 8.41 7.43 -15.93
C ILE A 177 9.40 6.64 -16.82
N ALA A 178 9.38 5.31 -16.77
CA ALA A 178 10.46 4.49 -17.34
C ALA A 178 10.61 4.65 -18.86
N GLY A 179 9.49 4.60 -19.60
CA GLY A 179 9.51 4.73 -21.06
C GLY A 179 9.87 6.14 -21.50
N ALA A 180 9.22 7.15 -20.92
CA ALA A 180 9.49 8.55 -21.21
C ALA A 180 10.91 8.97 -20.85
N TYR A 181 11.47 8.43 -19.77
CA TYR A 181 12.84 8.70 -19.36
C TYR A 181 13.82 8.17 -20.41
N TRP A 182 13.68 6.90 -20.83
CA TRP A 182 14.54 6.35 -21.89
C TRP A 182 14.42 7.11 -23.20
N ALA A 183 13.19 7.45 -23.61
CA ALA A 183 12.94 8.21 -24.82
C ALA A 183 13.61 9.60 -24.75
N THR A 184 13.47 10.32 -23.64
CA THR A 184 14.08 11.63 -23.39
C THR A 184 15.61 11.57 -23.44
N MET A 185 16.20 10.59 -22.75
CA MET A 185 17.66 10.47 -22.66
C MET A 185 18.31 10.21 -24.02
N THR A 186 17.62 9.49 -24.91
CA THR A 186 18.15 9.10 -26.22
C THR A 186 17.65 9.95 -27.38
N HIS A 187 16.74 10.90 -27.11
CA HIS A 187 16.13 11.70 -28.17
C HIS A 187 17.17 12.55 -28.92
N PRO A 188 17.07 12.73 -30.26
CA PRO A 188 18.01 13.56 -31.02
C PRO A 188 17.99 15.03 -30.58
N GLU A 189 16.82 15.53 -30.18
CA GLU A 189 16.63 16.88 -29.61
C GLU A 189 16.78 16.92 -28.07
N GLY A 190 17.26 15.82 -27.46
CA GLY A 190 17.51 15.75 -26.02
C GLY A 190 18.75 16.55 -25.63
N SER A 191 18.61 17.86 -25.46
CA SER A 191 19.73 18.71 -25.04
C SER A 191 20.25 18.33 -23.65
N VAL A 192 21.48 18.77 -23.31
CA VAL A 192 22.08 18.53 -21.99
C VAL A 192 21.16 19.01 -20.87
N ALA A 193 20.53 20.18 -21.03
CA ALA A 193 19.61 20.73 -20.04
C ALA A 193 18.36 19.85 -19.85
N VAL A 194 17.80 19.32 -20.94
CA VAL A 194 16.62 18.43 -20.88
C VAL A 194 16.96 17.12 -20.18
N ARG A 195 18.11 16.51 -20.53
CA ARG A 195 18.59 15.27 -19.89
C ARG A 195 18.88 15.46 -18.40
N GLN A 196 19.52 16.57 -18.03
CA GLN A 196 19.81 16.89 -16.63
C GLN A 196 18.54 17.11 -15.81
N LYS A 197 17.54 17.80 -16.36
CA LYS A 197 16.23 17.93 -15.71
C LYS A 197 15.58 16.57 -15.48
N ALA A 198 15.47 15.75 -16.53
CA ALA A 198 14.85 14.43 -16.42
C ALA A 198 15.60 13.52 -15.43
N PHE A 199 16.93 13.54 -15.44
CA PHE A 199 17.74 12.83 -14.46
C PHE A 199 17.49 13.32 -13.02
N GLY A 200 17.49 14.64 -12.80
CA GLY A 200 17.22 15.24 -11.48
C GLY A 200 15.84 14.88 -10.95
N ASP A 201 14.83 14.91 -11.82
CA ASP A 201 13.46 14.51 -11.52
C ASP A 201 13.37 13.03 -11.07
N VAL A 202 13.97 12.11 -11.83
CA VAL A 202 14.02 10.67 -11.49
C VAL A 202 14.83 10.43 -10.20
N HIS A 203 15.91 11.17 -10.01
CA HIS A 203 16.74 11.09 -8.81
C HIS A 203 15.94 11.49 -7.56
N MET A 204 15.21 12.60 -7.61
CA MET A 204 14.36 13.04 -6.50
C MET A 204 13.19 12.09 -6.25
N LEU A 205 12.58 11.54 -7.30
CA LEU A 205 11.53 10.52 -7.17
C LEU A 205 12.05 9.28 -6.43
N SER A 206 13.27 8.83 -6.75
CA SER A 206 13.91 7.69 -6.07
C SER A 206 14.13 7.95 -4.58
N HIS A 207 14.52 9.18 -4.21
CA HIS A 207 14.62 9.59 -2.80
C HIS A 207 13.27 9.59 -2.09
N LEU A 208 12.23 10.12 -2.72
CA LEU A 208 10.89 10.22 -2.15
C LEU A 208 10.26 8.83 -1.95
N VAL A 209 10.27 7.98 -2.97
CA VAL A 209 9.79 6.60 -2.88
C VAL A 209 10.58 5.83 -1.83
N GLY A 210 11.90 6.03 -1.76
CA GLY A 210 12.73 5.45 -0.71
C GLY A 210 12.32 5.90 0.70
N ALA A 211 11.99 7.17 0.91
CA ALA A 211 11.53 7.69 2.20
C ALA A 211 10.14 7.16 2.58
N SER A 212 9.19 7.16 1.63
CA SER A 212 7.84 6.62 1.84
C SER A 212 7.89 5.14 2.15
N ASN A 213 8.58 4.34 1.32
CA ASN A 213 8.72 2.90 1.55
C ASN A 213 9.32 2.58 2.93
N ARG A 214 10.29 3.37 3.42
CA ARG A 214 10.83 3.17 4.78
C ARG A 214 9.82 3.50 5.88
N ALA A 215 8.94 4.48 5.68
CA ALA A 215 7.84 4.76 6.60
C ALA A 215 6.82 3.62 6.56
N ASP A 216 6.46 3.13 5.37
CA ASP A 216 5.52 2.05 5.16
C ASP A 216 6.04 0.73 5.76
N ILE A 217 7.31 0.37 5.53
CA ILE A 217 7.95 -0.82 6.14
C ILE A 217 7.89 -0.72 7.66
N ARG A 218 8.22 0.44 8.25
CA ARG A 218 8.13 0.62 9.71
C ARG A 218 6.70 0.45 10.21
N ARG A 219 5.71 0.98 9.47
CA ARG A 219 4.30 0.84 9.83
C ARG A 219 3.83 -0.61 9.71
N LEU A 220 4.25 -1.32 8.67
CA LEU A 220 3.93 -2.74 8.46
C LEU A 220 4.50 -3.60 9.60
N VAL A 221 5.77 -3.45 9.93
CA VAL A 221 6.40 -4.19 11.04
C VAL A 221 5.70 -3.92 12.37
N ALA A 222 5.33 -2.65 12.64
CA ALA A 222 4.60 -2.31 13.85
C ALA A 222 3.19 -2.95 13.89
N LEU A 223 2.48 -2.93 12.77
CA LEU A 223 1.16 -3.55 12.65
C LEU A 223 1.22 -5.08 12.76
N GLU A 224 2.26 -5.71 12.22
CA GLU A 224 2.50 -7.15 12.37
C GLU A 224 2.71 -7.52 13.84
N ALA A 225 3.56 -6.75 14.56
CA ALA A 225 3.79 -6.96 15.99
C ALA A 225 2.53 -6.74 16.85
N GLU A 226 1.75 -5.70 16.54
CA GLU A 226 0.47 -5.43 17.19
C GLU A 226 -0.54 -6.55 16.92
N ASN A 227 -0.59 -7.07 15.69
CA ASN A 227 -1.47 -8.16 15.31
C ASN A 227 -1.16 -9.44 16.09
N GLU A 228 0.13 -9.79 16.23
CA GLU A 228 0.55 -10.93 17.06
C GLU A 228 0.20 -10.72 18.54
N THR A 229 0.41 -9.52 19.08
CA THR A 229 0.03 -9.19 20.46
C THR A 229 -1.48 -9.32 20.72
N LEU A 230 -2.30 -8.88 19.75
CA LEU A 230 -3.75 -8.98 19.81
C LEU A 230 -4.21 -10.43 19.69
N LYS A 231 -3.62 -11.23 18.79
CA LYS A 231 -3.88 -12.67 18.67
C LYS A 231 -3.61 -13.40 19.98
N ASP A 232 -2.47 -13.13 20.61
CA ASP A 232 -2.09 -13.69 21.90
C ASP A 232 -3.08 -13.30 23.01
N THR A 233 -3.51 -12.05 23.02
CA THR A 233 -4.48 -11.55 24.01
C THR A 233 -5.85 -12.19 23.80
N LEU A 234 -6.30 -12.30 22.55
CA LEU A 234 -7.55 -12.96 22.21
C LEU A 234 -7.53 -14.44 22.61
N ALA A 235 -6.45 -15.15 22.34
CA ALA A 235 -6.28 -16.55 22.74
C ALA A 235 -6.37 -16.72 24.27
N ARG A 236 -5.69 -15.85 25.04
CA ARG A 236 -5.79 -15.83 26.51
C ARG A 236 -7.22 -15.56 26.99
N GLN A 237 -7.91 -14.61 26.38
CA GLN A 237 -9.29 -14.27 26.73
C GLN A 237 -10.26 -15.43 26.40
N GLN A 238 -10.09 -16.10 25.27
CA GLN A 238 -10.88 -17.28 24.90
C GLN A 238 -10.71 -18.42 25.90
N LEU A 239 -9.48 -18.73 26.29
CA LEU A 239 -9.20 -19.72 27.34
C LEU A 239 -9.88 -19.34 28.66
N ARG A 240 -9.75 -18.08 29.08
CA ARG A 240 -10.36 -17.61 30.34
C ARG A 240 -11.89 -17.69 30.31
N MET A 241 -12.52 -17.36 29.19
CA MET A 241 -13.97 -17.49 29.03
C MET A 241 -14.43 -18.96 29.08
N GLN A 242 -13.65 -19.88 28.50
CA GLN A 242 -13.95 -21.31 28.55
C GLN A 242 -13.84 -21.85 29.98
N GLU A 243 -12.80 -21.45 30.74
CA GLU A 243 -12.65 -21.78 32.16
C GLU A 243 -13.83 -21.27 32.99
N LEU A 244 -14.18 -19.98 32.86
CA LEU A 244 -15.31 -19.40 33.59
C LEU A 244 -16.65 -20.06 33.20
N GLY A 245 -16.81 -20.43 31.93
CA GLY A 245 -17.98 -21.15 31.43
C GLY A 245 -18.10 -22.54 32.04
N SER A 246 -17.00 -23.27 32.20
CA SER A 246 -17.00 -24.61 32.83
C SER A 246 -17.26 -24.51 34.33
N GLU A 247 -16.63 -23.56 35.04
CA GLU A 247 -16.89 -23.27 36.45
C GLU A 247 -18.37 -22.94 36.68
N HIS A 248 -18.96 -22.09 35.84
CA HIS A 248 -20.38 -21.73 35.94
C HIS A 248 -21.31 -22.92 35.66
N ALA A 249 -20.97 -23.80 34.71
CA ALA A 249 -21.74 -25.00 34.42
C ALA A 249 -21.76 -25.97 35.63
N VAL A 250 -20.61 -26.17 36.28
CA VAL A 250 -20.52 -26.98 37.51
C VAL A 250 -21.35 -26.36 38.63
N ALA A 251 -21.18 -25.05 38.89
CA ALA A 251 -21.94 -24.35 39.93
C ALA A 251 -23.46 -24.40 39.69
N MET A 252 -23.91 -24.31 38.44
CA MET A 252 -25.32 -24.48 38.08
C MET A 252 -25.83 -25.88 38.37
N GLN A 253 -25.05 -26.93 38.08
CA GLN A 253 -25.43 -28.31 38.39
C GLN A 253 -25.56 -28.53 39.89
N GLU A 254 -24.58 -28.05 40.67
CA GLU A 254 -24.61 -28.15 42.13
C GLU A 254 -25.81 -27.42 42.74
N ALA A 255 -26.09 -26.19 42.28
CA ALA A 255 -27.26 -25.43 42.72
C ALA A 255 -28.57 -26.14 42.37
N SER A 256 -28.69 -26.69 41.16
CA SER A 256 -29.87 -27.45 40.74
C SER A 256 -30.09 -28.71 41.58
N ALA A 257 -29.02 -29.45 41.89
CA ALA A 257 -29.08 -30.63 42.75
C ALA A 257 -29.52 -30.28 44.19
N LEU A 258 -29.01 -29.17 44.73
CA LEU A 258 -29.39 -28.68 46.05
C LEU A 258 -30.88 -28.29 46.10
N ILE A 259 -31.37 -27.58 45.08
CA ILE A 259 -32.79 -27.21 44.94
C ILE A 259 -33.68 -28.45 44.87
N ALA A 260 -33.30 -29.46 44.09
CA ALA A 260 -34.04 -30.71 44.00
C ALA A 260 -34.10 -31.45 45.35
N THR A 261 -32.99 -31.47 46.08
CA THR A 261 -32.91 -32.11 47.41
C THR A 261 -33.79 -31.41 48.44
N LEU A 262 -33.77 -30.07 48.47
CA LEU A 262 -34.60 -29.27 49.38
C LEU A 262 -36.10 -29.45 49.09
N ARG A 263 -36.49 -29.44 47.81
CA ARG A 263 -37.88 -29.71 47.40
C ARG A 263 -38.35 -31.11 47.80
N GLY A 264 -37.49 -32.13 47.66
CA GLY A 264 -37.80 -33.49 48.10
C GLY A 264 -38.00 -33.61 49.62
N ARG A 265 -37.27 -32.82 50.43
CA ARG A 265 -37.44 -32.76 51.88
C ARG A 265 -38.70 -32.01 52.32
N GLU A 266 -39.12 -30.97 51.60
CA GLU A 266 -40.39 -30.26 51.88
C GLU A 266 -41.63 -31.08 51.50
N GLN A 267 -41.50 -32.04 50.58
CA GLN A 267 -42.62 -32.89 50.12
C GLN A 267 -42.79 -34.20 50.93
N ALA A 268 -41.89 -34.49 51.88
CA ALA A 268 -42.03 -35.66 52.77
C ALA A 268 -43.11 -35.40 53.85
N PRO A 269 -44.02 -36.35 54.15
CA PRO A 269 -45.04 -36.19 55.19
C PRO A 269 -44.39 -36.02 56.57
N GLY A 270 -44.75 -34.96 57.28
CA GLY A 270 -44.02 -34.45 58.43
C GLY A 270 -43.96 -35.39 59.64
N GLU A 271 -42.74 -35.68 60.09
CA GLU A 271 -42.44 -35.88 61.50
C GLU A 271 -42.14 -34.52 62.13
N ALA A 272 -42.97 -34.11 63.09
CA ALA A 272 -42.70 -32.95 63.92
C ALA A 272 -41.48 -33.26 64.81
N VAL A 273 -40.35 -32.62 64.51
CA VAL A 273 -39.18 -32.60 65.41
C VAL A 273 -38.89 -31.14 65.79
N PRO A 274 -38.81 -30.81 67.08
CA PRO A 274 -38.45 -29.48 67.55
C PRO A 274 -36.93 -29.32 67.49
N ALA A 275 -36.37 -28.52 66.57
CA ALA A 275 -34.94 -28.21 66.59
C ALA A 275 -34.55 -26.95 65.80
N ASP A 276 -33.96 -26.02 66.57
CA ASP A 276 -32.99 -24.97 66.25
C ASP A 276 -33.34 -23.89 65.19
N VAL A 277 -34.15 -22.94 65.64
CA VAL A 277 -34.37 -21.63 64.98
C VAL A 277 -33.03 -20.94 64.65
N THR A 278 -31.99 -21.16 65.44
CA THR A 278 -30.67 -20.50 65.29
C THR A 278 -29.90 -20.98 64.06
N ALA A 279 -29.78 -22.29 63.84
CA ALA A 279 -29.15 -22.85 62.64
C ALA A 279 -29.92 -22.47 61.36
N ARG A 280 -31.25 -22.42 61.42
CA ARG A 280 -32.07 -21.99 60.27
C ARG A 280 -31.90 -20.49 60.00
N GLN A 281 -31.79 -19.66 61.04
CA GLN A 281 -31.51 -18.25 60.91
C GLN A 281 -30.12 -18.00 60.29
N GLN A 282 -29.10 -18.77 60.68
CA GLN A 282 -27.74 -18.69 60.13
C GLN A 282 -27.66 -19.05 58.65
N LEU A 283 -28.38 -20.09 58.22
CA LEU A 283 -28.50 -20.46 56.80
C LEU A 283 -29.19 -19.39 55.96
N ILE A 284 -30.26 -18.78 56.49
CA ILE A 284 -30.96 -17.66 55.83
C ILE A 284 -30.03 -16.47 55.68
N SER A 285 -29.29 -16.07 56.73
CA SER A 285 -28.34 -14.96 56.64
C SER A 285 -27.21 -15.23 55.63
N ALA A 286 -26.68 -16.45 55.58
CA ALA A 286 -25.65 -16.82 54.60
C ALA A 286 -26.20 -16.83 53.14
N GLN A 287 -27.46 -17.21 52.95
CA GLN A 287 -28.12 -17.11 51.64
C GLN A 287 -28.37 -15.66 51.23
N VAL A 288 -28.78 -14.79 52.17
CA VAL A 288 -28.98 -13.36 51.91
C VAL A 288 -27.67 -12.69 51.49
N GLU A 289 -26.55 -12.98 52.16
CA GLU A 289 -25.23 -12.45 51.76
C GLU A 289 -24.78 -12.96 50.39
N ARG A 290 -25.03 -14.24 50.07
CA ARG A 290 -24.74 -14.79 48.74
C ARG A 290 -25.57 -14.13 47.64
N ILE A 291 -26.84 -13.85 47.91
CA ILE A 291 -27.72 -13.15 46.96
C ILE A 291 -27.23 -11.71 46.78
N ALA A 292 -26.95 -11.00 47.87
CA ALA A 292 -26.46 -9.62 47.81
C ALA A 292 -25.13 -9.49 47.04
N THR A 293 -24.21 -10.44 47.23
CA THR A 293 -22.94 -10.45 46.48
C THR A 293 -23.12 -10.80 45.00
N ALA A 294 -24.05 -11.70 44.67
CA ALA A 294 -24.40 -12.00 43.28
C ALA A 294 -25.08 -10.81 42.58
N GLU A 295 -26.00 -10.13 43.26
CA GLU A 295 -26.66 -8.92 42.75
C GLU A 295 -25.66 -7.78 42.53
N ALA A 296 -24.71 -7.58 43.44
CA ALA A 296 -23.65 -6.58 43.27
C ALA A 296 -22.75 -6.89 42.06
N ARG A 297 -22.38 -8.16 41.83
CA ARG A 297 -21.63 -8.57 40.64
C ARG A 297 -22.44 -8.38 39.35
N GLN A 298 -23.73 -8.70 39.38
CA GLN A 298 -24.61 -8.52 38.23
C GLN A 298 -24.81 -7.04 37.90
N ALA A 299 -24.91 -6.16 38.90
CA ALA A 299 -24.99 -4.72 38.70
C ALA A 299 -23.71 -4.17 38.04
N LEU A 300 -22.53 -4.59 38.51
CA LEU A 300 -21.24 -4.20 37.90
C LEU A 300 -21.12 -4.71 36.44
N ALA A 301 -21.52 -5.96 36.18
CA ALA A 301 -21.51 -6.51 34.82
C ALA A 301 -22.49 -5.78 33.90
N ALA A 302 -23.67 -5.42 34.39
CA ALA A 302 -24.67 -4.66 33.64
C ALA A 302 -24.19 -3.23 33.32
N GLU A 303 -23.45 -2.60 34.22
CA GLU A 303 -22.80 -1.31 33.98
C GLU A 303 -21.73 -1.41 32.90
N ALA A 304 -20.79 -2.36 33.03
CA ALA A 304 -19.76 -2.58 32.03
C ALA A 304 -20.36 -2.88 30.64
N ALA A 305 -21.42 -3.68 30.59
CA ALA A 305 -22.12 -3.99 29.35
C ALA A 305 -22.87 -2.79 28.73
N ARG A 306 -23.27 -1.79 29.53
CA ARG A 306 -23.79 -0.51 29.02
C ARG A 306 -22.68 0.31 28.41
N THR A 307 -21.57 0.52 29.14
CA THR A 307 -20.42 1.27 28.64
C THR A 307 -19.90 0.72 27.31
N LEU A 308 -19.74 -0.60 27.21
CA LEU A 308 -19.33 -1.27 25.97
C LEU A 308 -20.33 -1.04 24.82
N ARG A 309 -21.64 -1.01 25.10
CA ARG A 309 -22.66 -0.73 24.08
C ARG A 309 -22.58 0.72 23.59
N ASP A 310 -22.35 1.65 24.49
CA ASP A 310 -22.21 3.07 24.18
C ASP A 310 -20.93 3.32 23.36
N ASP A 311 -19.80 2.71 23.73
CA ASP A 311 -18.54 2.77 23.00
C ASP A 311 -18.69 2.23 21.57
N VAL A 312 -19.36 1.08 21.41
CA VAL A 312 -19.63 0.50 20.08
C VAL A 312 -20.53 1.41 19.25
N ALA A 313 -21.54 2.02 19.85
CA ALA A 313 -22.40 2.98 19.16
C ALA A 313 -21.61 4.22 18.70
N GLN A 314 -20.74 4.75 19.56
CA GLN A 314 -19.88 5.89 19.25
C GLN A 314 -18.90 5.57 18.12
N LEU A 315 -18.20 4.43 18.19
CA LEU A 315 -17.27 3.99 17.15
C LEU A 315 -17.98 3.79 15.81
N ARG A 316 -19.19 3.22 15.81
CA ARG A 316 -20.02 3.10 14.60
C ARG A 316 -20.39 4.46 14.02
N ALA A 317 -20.76 5.43 14.85
CA ALA A 317 -21.06 6.78 14.41
C ALA A 317 -19.83 7.48 13.80
N GLN A 318 -18.66 7.35 14.43
CA GLN A 318 -17.39 7.88 13.91
C GLN A 318 -17.02 7.25 12.57
N LEU A 319 -17.16 5.93 12.44
CA LEU A 319 -16.93 5.21 11.18
C LEU A 319 -17.89 5.67 10.09
N ALA A 320 -19.17 5.86 10.41
CA ALA A 320 -20.16 6.39 9.47
C ALA A 320 -19.81 7.80 9.00
N ALA A 321 -19.39 8.68 9.91
CA ALA A 321 -18.97 10.04 9.59
C ALA A 321 -17.72 10.06 8.68
N SER A 322 -16.69 9.26 9.01
CA SER A 322 -15.49 9.15 8.18
C SER A 322 -15.78 8.57 6.79
N ARG A 323 -16.72 7.60 6.70
CA ARG A 323 -17.20 7.08 5.41
C ARG A 323 -17.95 8.13 4.60
N ALA A 324 -18.80 8.94 5.23
CA ALA A 324 -19.50 10.02 4.55
C ALA A 324 -18.51 11.09 4.03
N GLU A 325 -17.49 11.43 4.81
CA GLU A 325 -16.44 12.38 4.42
C GLU A 325 -15.62 11.87 3.23
N THR A 326 -15.15 10.62 3.29
CA THR A 326 -14.43 9.98 2.18
C THR A 326 -15.28 9.87 0.92
N GLN A 327 -16.57 9.54 1.05
CA GLN A 327 -17.51 9.52 -0.09
C GLN A 327 -17.73 10.92 -0.68
N ALA A 328 -17.84 11.96 0.15
CA ALA A 328 -18.00 13.34 -0.32
C ALA A 328 -16.75 13.81 -1.08
N LEU A 329 -15.55 13.52 -0.57
CA LEU A 329 -14.28 13.82 -1.23
C LEU A 329 -14.13 13.05 -2.54
N GLU A 330 -14.46 11.75 -2.55
CA GLU A 330 -14.46 10.93 -3.77
C GLU A 330 -15.44 11.48 -4.82
N ALA A 331 -16.63 11.92 -4.41
CA ALA A 331 -17.61 12.53 -5.31
C ALA A 331 -17.11 13.86 -5.91
N LEU A 332 -16.42 14.70 -5.10
CA LEU A 332 -15.81 15.94 -5.59
C LEU A 332 -14.68 15.67 -6.59
N VAL A 333 -13.79 14.72 -6.29
CA VAL A 333 -12.70 14.31 -7.20
C VAL A 333 -13.28 13.74 -8.49
N THR A 334 -14.32 12.92 -8.40
CA THR A 334 -14.98 12.34 -9.58
C THR A 334 -15.62 13.42 -10.44
N ARG A 335 -16.30 14.40 -9.83
CA ARG A 335 -16.93 15.52 -10.55
C ARG A 335 -15.90 16.42 -11.23
N GLN A 336 -14.79 16.76 -10.55
CA GLN A 336 -13.67 17.50 -11.15
C GLN A 336 -13.03 16.73 -12.31
N GLN A 337 -12.93 15.39 -12.20
CA GLN A 337 -12.43 14.54 -13.28
C GLN A 337 -13.42 14.38 -14.44
N GLN A 338 -14.72 14.64 -14.24
CA GLN A 338 -15.75 14.63 -15.28
C GLN A 338 -15.80 16.00 -15.99
N GLU A 339 -15.90 17.09 -15.24
CA GLU A 339 -15.94 18.48 -15.77
C GLU A 339 -14.66 18.83 -16.57
N GLY A 340 -13.51 18.21 -16.26
CA GLY A 340 -12.27 18.36 -17.03
C GLY A 340 -12.08 17.38 -18.20
N ARG A 341 -13.02 16.47 -18.47
CA ARG A 341 -12.85 15.37 -19.46
C ARG A 341 -14.09 15.10 -20.33
N GLU A 342 -15.10 15.96 -20.31
CA GLU A 342 -16.35 15.75 -21.07
C GLU A 342 -16.16 15.72 -22.60
N ASP A 343 -15.03 16.22 -23.14
CA ASP A 343 -14.76 16.21 -24.59
C ASP A 343 -14.07 14.94 -25.14
N ASP A 344 -13.48 14.05 -24.33
CA ASP A 344 -12.50 13.06 -24.85
C ASP A 344 -12.77 11.57 -24.54
N ARG A 345 -13.80 11.23 -23.75
CA ARG A 345 -14.01 9.84 -23.26
C ARG A 345 -15.05 9.01 -24.00
N ALA A 346 -15.71 9.57 -25.02
CA ALA A 346 -16.70 8.83 -25.81
C ALA A 346 -16.09 7.71 -26.70
N SER A 347 -14.76 7.56 -26.75
CA SER A 347 -14.06 6.72 -27.74
C SER A 347 -13.12 5.64 -27.16
N THR A 348 -13.00 5.49 -25.83
CA THR A 348 -11.91 4.69 -25.23
C THR A 348 -12.31 3.37 -24.57
N LEU A 349 -13.60 3.06 -24.44
CA LEU A 349 -14.04 1.72 -24.00
C LEU A 349 -14.28 0.82 -25.23
N PRO A 350 -13.77 -0.43 -25.23
CA PRO A 350 -14.12 -1.38 -26.27
C PRO A 350 -15.64 -1.57 -26.29
N ALA A 351 -16.22 -1.69 -27.50
CA ALA A 351 -17.64 -2.00 -27.64
C ALA A 351 -17.94 -3.33 -26.93
N LEU A 352 -18.91 -3.34 -26.01
CA LEU A 352 -19.23 -4.51 -25.21
C LEU A 352 -20.15 -5.51 -25.95
N ASP A 353 -20.51 -5.25 -27.22
CA ASP A 353 -21.25 -6.16 -28.11
C ASP A 353 -22.41 -6.93 -27.43
N ASN A 354 -23.25 -6.24 -26.62
CA ASN A 354 -24.36 -6.81 -25.83
C ASN A 354 -23.98 -7.79 -24.71
N ARG A 355 -22.70 -7.91 -24.33
CA ARG A 355 -22.24 -8.72 -23.17
C ARG A 355 -22.86 -8.22 -21.86
N SER A 356 -23.26 -9.18 -21.02
CA SER A 356 -23.85 -8.99 -19.70
C SER A 356 -22.76 -8.96 -18.63
N VAL A 357 -22.56 -7.81 -17.98
CA VAL A 357 -21.60 -7.60 -16.89
C VAL A 357 -22.34 -7.67 -15.56
N LEU A 358 -21.93 -8.60 -14.69
CA LEU A 358 -22.39 -8.70 -13.31
C LEU A 358 -21.32 -8.13 -12.37
N TYR A 359 -21.66 -7.07 -11.64
CA TYR A 359 -20.78 -6.42 -10.67
C TYR A 359 -21.20 -6.74 -9.24
N ILE A 360 -20.37 -7.44 -8.50
CA ILE A 360 -20.70 -7.96 -7.15
C ILE A 360 -19.90 -7.19 -6.12
N GLY A 361 -20.60 -6.45 -5.26
CA GLY A 361 -20.07 -5.58 -4.23
C GLY A 361 -19.93 -4.13 -4.71
N GLY A 362 -19.03 -3.40 -4.05
CA GLY A 362 -18.68 -2.03 -4.42
C GLY A 362 -19.54 -0.93 -3.79
N ARG A 363 -19.15 0.31 -4.08
CA ARG A 363 -19.76 1.51 -3.48
C ARG A 363 -20.93 1.99 -4.35
N PRO A 364 -22.09 2.35 -3.77
CA PRO A 364 -23.29 2.72 -4.54
C PRO A 364 -23.05 3.80 -5.63
N GLY A 365 -22.28 4.85 -5.32
CA GLY A 365 -21.94 5.91 -6.28
C GLY A 365 -21.05 5.43 -7.42
N THR A 366 -20.06 4.58 -7.13
CA THR A 366 -19.19 3.96 -8.14
C THR A 366 -19.98 3.01 -9.03
N VAL A 367 -20.82 2.16 -8.45
CA VAL A 367 -21.67 1.18 -9.17
C VAL A 367 -22.58 1.90 -10.16
N THR A 368 -23.19 3.03 -9.77
CA THR A 368 -24.02 3.86 -10.65
C THR A 368 -23.23 4.42 -11.85
N THR A 369 -21.99 4.86 -11.60
CA THR A 369 -21.11 5.37 -12.66
C THR A 369 -20.67 4.25 -13.61
N ILE A 370 -20.31 3.08 -13.07
CA ILE A 370 -19.93 1.90 -13.83
C ILE A 370 -21.09 1.42 -14.70
N ARG A 371 -22.31 1.35 -14.16
CA ARG A 371 -23.54 1.03 -14.92
C ARG A 371 -23.66 1.92 -16.15
N THR A 372 -23.56 3.24 -15.95
CA THR A 372 -23.67 4.23 -17.03
C THR A 372 -22.61 4.01 -18.12
N LEU A 373 -21.38 3.65 -17.74
CA LEU A 373 -20.30 3.37 -18.69
C LEU A 373 -20.56 2.09 -19.50
N VAL A 374 -21.02 1.02 -18.84
CA VAL A 374 -21.33 -0.26 -19.50
C VAL A 374 -22.48 -0.10 -20.49
N GLU A 375 -23.56 0.58 -20.09
CA GLU A 375 -24.71 0.82 -20.95
C GLU A 375 -24.35 1.70 -22.16
N ARG A 376 -23.52 2.74 -21.97
CA ARG A 376 -23.00 3.58 -23.07
C ARG A 376 -22.10 2.82 -24.03
N ALA A 377 -21.36 1.82 -23.56
CA ALA A 377 -20.54 0.94 -24.39
C ALA A 377 -21.34 -0.20 -25.06
N GLY A 378 -22.68 -0.20 -24.94
CA GLY A 378 -23.56 -1.20 -25.57
C GLY A 378 -23.63 -2.54 -24.84
N GLY A 379 -23.26 -2.59 -23.55
CA GLY A 379 -23.38 -3.77 -22.69
C GLY A 379 -24.61 -3.75 -21.80
N ARG A 380 -24.93 -4.88 -21.18
CA ARG A 380 -25.97 -4.98 -20.13
C ARG A 380 -25.32 -5.06 -18.75
N PHE A 381 -25.88 -4.39 -17.75
CA PHE A 381 -25.29 -4.32 -16.41
C PHE A 381 -26.24 -4.85 -15.33
N GLN A 382 -25.72 -5.73 -14.48
CA GLN A 382 -26.39 -6.22 -13.27
C GLN A 382 -25.47 -6.01 -12.07
N ASP A 383 -26.03 -5.73 -10.89
CA ASP A 383 -25.28 -5.56 -9.65
C ASP A 383 -25.85 -6.40 -8.51
N HIS A 384 -24.97 -6.79 -7.59
CA HIS A 384 -25.32 -7.43 -6.32
C HIS A 384 -24.48 -6.80 -5.23
N ASP A 385 -25.02 -6.60 -4.02
CA ASP A 385 -24.34 -5.91 -2.92
C ASP A 385 -23.13 -6.64 -2.29
N GLY A 386 -22.80 -7.87 -2.74
CA GLY A 386 -21.74 -8.67 -2.13
C GLY A 386 -22.04 -9.19 -0.72
N GLY A 387 -23.31 -9.38 -0.34
CA GLY A 387 -23.73 -10.09 0.87
C GLY A 387 -24.08 -9.23 2.08
N LEU A 388 -24.36 -7.94 1.90
CA LEU A 388 -24.59 -6.97 2.98
C LEU A 388 -26.06 -6.90 3.45
N GLU A 389 -27.06 -7.03 2.58
CA GLU A 389 -28.47 -6.84 2.92
C GLU A 389 -29.50 -7.75 2.21
N ASP A 390 -29.23 -8.42 1.07
CA ASP A 390 -30.28 -9.24 0.42
C ASP A 390 -29.84 -10.56 -0.27
N ARG A 391 -30.72 -11.57 -0.14
CA ARG A 391 -30.82 -12.87 -0.85
C ARG A 391 -29.55 -13.49 -1.46
N LYS A 392 -28.71 -14.09 -0.62
CA LYS A 392 -27.63 -15.04 -1.01
C LYS A 392 -28.07 -16.15 -2.00
N GLY A 393 -29.37 -16.44 -2.09
CA GLY A 393 -29.94 -17.41 -3.02
C GLY A 393 -30.08 -16.96 -4.48
N LEU A 394 -29.98 -15.66 -4.79
CA LEU A 394 -30.11 -15.13 -6.16
C LEU A 394 -28.77 -15.09 -6.93
N LEU A 395 -27.66 -15.06 -6.21
CA LEU A 395 -26.31 -14.97 -6.77
C LEU A 395 -26.02 -16.09 -7.80
N PRO A 396 -26.41 -17.37 -7.59
CA PRO A 396 -26.22 -18.41 -8.61
C PRO A 396 -26.99 -18.17 -9.92
N ALA A 397 -28.18 -17.58 -9.85
CA ALA A 397 -29.00 -17.30 -11.03
C ALA A 397 -28.48 -16.08 -11.80
N MET A 398 -28.02 -15.04 -11.07
CA MET A 398 -27.42 -13.85 -11.67
C MET A 398 -26.10 -14.19 -12.37
N VAL A 399 -25.25 -14.99 -11.72
CA VAL A 399 -23.98 -15.47 -12.31
C VAL A 399 -24.25 -16.26 -13.59
N ALA A 400 -25.25 -17.14 -13.62
CA ALA A 400 -25.61 -17.90 -14.82
C ALA A 400 -26.10 -17.04 -16.00
N SER A 401 -26.50 -15.80 -15.76
CA SER A 401 -26.97 -14.85 -16.78
C SER A 401 -25.93 -13.81 -17.21
N ALA A 402 -24.70 -13.93 -16.67
CA ALA A 402 -23.61 -12.99 -16.90
C ALA A 402 -22.56 -13.60 -17.84
N ASP A 403 -22.05 -12.79 -18.76
CA ASP A 403 -20.92 -13.14 -19.61
C ASP A 403 -19.59 -12.78 -18.93
N ILE A 404 -19.60 -11.72 -18.10
CA ILE A 404 -18.44 -11.23 -17.36
C ILE A 404 -18.86 -10.97 -15.93
N VAL A 405 -18.18 -11.61 -14.97
CA VAL A 405 -18.38 -11.36 -13.55
C VAL A 405 -17.22 -10.53 -13.00
N VAL A 406 -17.52 -9.43 -12.31
CA VAL A 406 -16.52 -8.52 -11.74
C VAL A 406 -16.81 -8.30 -10.27
N PHE A 407 -15.78 -8.32 -9.43
CA PHE A 407 -15.92 -7.95 -8.02
C PHE A 407 -14.69 -7.21 -7.49
N PRO A 408 -14.87 -6.11 -6.74
CA PRO A 408 -13.78 -5.40 -6.11
C PRO A 408 -13.35 -6.09 -4.81
N VAL A 409 -12.06 -6.37 -4.69
CA VAL A 409 -11.49 -7.13 -3.54
C VAL A 409 -11.61 -6.35 -2.22
N ASP A 410 -11.69 -5.02 -2.26
CA ASP A 410 -11.85 -4.15 -1.09
C ASP A 410 -13.30 -3.97 -0.64
N CYS A 411 -14.28 -4.48 -1.39
CA CYS A 411 -15.71 -4.19 -1.15
C CYS A 411 -16.62 -5.38 -1.50
N ILE A 412 -16.26 -6.56 -0.99
CA ILE A 412 -17.04 -7.80 -1.05
C ILE A 412 -16.73 -8.63 0.21
N ASP A 413 -17.71 -9.37 0.77
CA ASP A 413 -17.44 -10.25 1.90
C ASP A 413 -16.70 -11.54 1.48
N HIS A 414 -15.95 -12.13 2.42
CA HIS A 414 -15.13 -13.30 2.15
C HIS A 414 -15.97 -14.52 1.72
N ASP A 415 -17.17 -14.68 2.30
CA ASP A 415 -18.06 -15.79 2.01
C ASP A 415 -18.65 -15.70 0.58
N SER A 416 -19.02 -14.51 0.09
CA SER A 416 -19.50 -14.35 -1.28
C SER A 416 -18.40 -14.58 -2.30
N VAL A 417 -17.14 -14.19 -2.02
CA VAL A 417 -16.00 -14.54 -2.91
C VAL A 417 -15.83 -16.06 -3.01
N GLY A 418 -15.88 -16.77 -1.88
CA GLY A 418 -15.76 -18.23 -1.85
C GLY A 418 -16.94 -18.93 -2.55
N MET A 419 -18.14 -18.39 -2.44
CA MET A 419 -19.32 -18.88 -3.17
C MET A 419 -19.21 -18.61 -4.68
N LEU A 420 -18.83 -17.40 -5.06
CA LEU A 420 -18.70 -16.96 -6.44
C LEU A 420 -17.71 -17.81 -7.22
N LYS A 421 -16.50 -18.01 -6.66
CA LYS A 421 -15.46 -18.86 -7.29
C LYS A 421 -15.96 -20.26 -7.59
N ARG A 422 -16.70 -20.87 -6.65
CA ARG A 422 -17.27 -22.21 -6.83
C ARG A 422 -18.33 -22.27 -7.93
N ILE A 423 -19.20 -21.24 -8.02
CA ILE A 423 -20.26 -21.19 -9.04
C ILE A 423 -19.66 -20.94 -10.42
N CYS A 424 -18.80 -19.94 -10.56
CA CYS A 424 -18.11 -19.64 -11.81
C CYS A 424 -17.30 -20.83 -12.33
N GLN A 425 -16.56 -21.53 -11.44
CA GLN A 425 -15.82 -22.73 -11.81
C GLN A 425 -16.73 -23.88 -12.27
N LYS A 426 -17.91 -24.04 -11.66
CA LYS A 426 -18.87 -25.09 -12.03
C LYS A 426 -19.58 -24.79 -13.36
N GLN A 427 -19.83 -23.52 -13.65
CA GLN A 427 -20.55 -23.08 -14.85
C GLN A 427 -19.64 -22.70 -16.02
N GLY A 428 -18.32 -22.62 -15.80
CA GLY A 428 -17.35 -22.22 -16.83
C GLY A 428 -17.43 -20.73 -17.19
N ILE A 429 -17.82 -19.88 -16.24
CA ILE A 429 -17.99 -18.43 -16.44
C ILE A 429 -16.75 -17.71 -15.90
N ASP A 430 -16.19 -16.81 -16.71
CA ASP A 430 -15.02 -16.03 -16.33
C ASP A 430 -15.36 -14.98 -15.27
N TYR A 431 -14.51 -14.92 -14.25
CA TYR A 431 -14.61 -13.93 -13.18
C TYR A 431 -13.32 -13.13 -13.06
N HIS A 432 -13.46 -11.85 -12.71
CA HIS A 432 -12.37 -10.89 -12.68
C HIS A 432 -12.35 -10.12 -11.35
N PRO A 433 -11.41 -10.42 -10.45
CA PRO A 433 -11.18 -9.59 -9.27
C PRO A 433 -10.53 -8.27 -9.67
N VAL A 434 -11.07 -7.15 -9.20
CA VAL A 434 -10.46 -5.81 -9.37
C VAL A 434 -9.94 -5.28 -8.04
N ARG A 435 -8.82 -4.53 -8.09
CA ARG A 435 -8.09 -4.08 -6.90
C ARG A 435 -8.93 -3.23 -5.95
N SER A 436 -9.78 -2.36 -6.49
CA SER A 436 -10.63 -1.48 -5.69
C SER A 436 -12.01 -1.26 -6.32
N ALA A 437 -12.98 -0.87 -5.49
CA ALA A 437 -14.32 -0.45 -5.89
C ALA A 437 -14.30 0.96 -6.52
N SER A 438 -13.49 1.13 -7.57
CA SER A 438 -13.31 2.38 -8.31
C SER A 438 -13.63 2.22 -9.79
N VAL A 439 -14.06 3.31 -10.43
CA VAL A 439 -14.31 3.36 -11.88
C VAL A 439 -13.04 3.07 -12.67
N ALA A 440 -11.88 3.57 -12.19
CA ALA A 440 -10.60 3.38 -12.85
C ALA A 440 -10.20 1.90 -12.95
N SER A 441 -10.33 1.15 -11.84
CA SER A 441 -10.03 -0.29 -11.84
C SER A 441 -10.98 -1.09 -12.73
N PHE A 442 -12.23 -0.64 -12.88
CA PHE A 442 -13.17 -1.26 -13.80
C PHE A 442 -12.84 -0.97 -15.28
N VAL A 443 -12.53 0.27 -15.62
CA VAL A 443 -12.12 0.66 -16.98
C VAL A 443 -10.83 -0.05 -17.40
N GLU A 444 -9.87 -0.16 -16.48
CA GLU A 444 -8.62 -0.89 -16.71
C GLU A 444 -8.86 -2.38 -16.97
N LEU A 445 -9.82 -3.00 -16.26
CA LEU A 445 -10.23 -4.37 -16.55
C LEU A 445 -10.80 -4.49 -17.95
N LEU A 446 -11.77 -3.64 -18.32
CA LEU A 446 -12.40 -3.68 -19.64
C LEU A 446 -11.39 -3.49 -20.78
N ALA A 447 -10.40 -2.62 -20.60
CA ALA A 447 -9.34 -2.41 -21.59
C ALA A 447 -8.44 -3.65 -21.84
N ARG A 448 -8.44 -4.62 -20.92
CA ARG A 448 -7.67 -5.87 -21.03
C ARG A 448 -8.52 -7.06 -21.48
N LEU A 449 -9.84 -6.93 -21.48
CA LEU A 449 -10.72 -7.99 -21.96
C LEU A 449 -10.68 -8.04 -23.50
N PRO A 450 -10.68 -9.24 -24.09
CA PRO A 450 -10.59 -9.43 -25.53
C PRO A 450 -11.88 -9.11 -26.29
#